data_AF-A0A951P0Y7-F1
#
_entry.id   AF-A0A951P0Y7-F1
#
_cell.length_a   1.000
_cell.length_b   1.000
_cell.length_c   1.000
_cell.angle_alpha   90.00
_cell.angle_beta   90.00
_cell.angle_gamma   90.00
#
_symmetry.space_group_name_H-M   'P 1'
#
loop_
_entity.id
_entity.type
_entity.pdbx_description
1 polymer ?
#
loop_
_entity_poly.entity_id
_entity_poly.type
_entity_poly.pdbx_seq_one_letter_code
_entity_poly.pdbx_strand_id
1 'polypeptide(L)'
;MCGAVAGESHPYDLTRKTRLHIGHIVDKSQGGTDDPSNLRALCSVCNEGASNLTLERPSNLKLLVQVRRAKGSDQIELLRWLVRKYPKQSKEFLGEEDT
;
A
#
# COMPACT_ATOMS: atom_id res chain seq x y z
N MET A 1 -9.24 4.54 -6.95
CA MET A 1 -9.94 5.82 -7.24
C MET A 1 -10.98 5.54 -8.31
N CYS A 2 -12.20 6.08 -8.20
CA CYS A 2 -13.32 5.75 -9.10
C CYS A 2 -13.52 6.72 -10.28
N GLY A 3 -12.81 7.86 -10.31
CA GLY A 3 -12.87 8.81 -11.42
C GLY A 3 -14.05 9.79 -11.41
N ALA A 4 -14.94 9.74 -10.42
CA ALA A 4 -16.07 10.66 -10.32
C ALA A 4 -15.59 12.13 -10.15
N VAL A 5 -16.21 13.05 -10.90
CA VAL A 5 -15.86 14.49 -10.86
C VAL A 5 -16.92 15.32 -10.13
N ALA A 6 -16.58 16.58 -9.85
CA ALA A 6 -17.46 17.48 -9.10
C ALA A 6 -18.77 17.74 -9.86
N GLY A 7 -19.91 17.57 -9.17
CA GLY A 7 -21.22 17.89 -9.72
C GLY A 7 -21.92 16.76 -10.50
N GLU A 8 -21.21 15.69 -10.85
CA GLU A 8 -21.80 14.47 -11.41
C GLU A 8 -22.59 13.67 -10.38
N SER A 9 -23.44 12.75 -10.82
CA SER A 9 -24.16 11.83 -9.94
C SER A 9 -23.18 11.04 -9.05
N HIS A 10 -23.56 10.85 -7.78
CA HIS A 10 -22.73 10.13 -6.82
C HIS A 10 -22.66 8.63 -7.18
N PRO A 11 -21.47 7.98 -7.13
CA PRO A 11 -21.26 6.64 -7.69
C PRO A 11 -22.17 5.54 -7.13
N TYR A 12 -22.66 5.72 -5.90
CA TYR A 12 -23.54 4.78 -5.20
C TYR A 12 -24.93 5.36 -4.91
N ASP A 13 -25.17 6.62 -5.27
CA ASP A 13 -26.45 7.29 -5.04
C ASP A 13 -26.70 8.30 -6.15
N LEU A 14 -27.44 7.87 -7.17
CA LEU A 14 -27.66 8.69 -8.36
C LEU A 14 -28.52 9.94 -8.10
N THR A 15 -29.17 10.04 -6.94
CA THR A 15 -30.05 11.15 -6.57
C THR A 15 -29.30 12.39 -6.06
N ARG A 16 -28.02 12.22 -5.69
CA ARG A 16 -27.17 13.30 -5.16
C ARG A 16 -25.96 13.54 -6.02
N LYS A 17 -25.43 14.76 -5.95
CA LYS A 17 -24.17 15.14 -6.62
C LYS A 17 -22.95 14.70 -5.81
N THR A 18 -21.90 14.28 -6.52
CA THR A 18 -20.58 13.95 -5.99
C THR A 18 -19.94 15.19 -5.37
N ARG A 19 -19.55 15.07 -4.10
CA ARG A 19 -18.67 16.03 -3.41
C ARG A 19 -17.25 15.49 -3.42
N LEU A 20 -16.29 16.37 -3.70
CA LEU A 20 -14.87 16.07 -3.68
C LEU A 20 -14.23 16.60 -2.40
N HIS A 21 -13.24 15.88 -1.92
CA HIS A 21 -12.37 16.20 -0.79
C HIS A 21 -10.94 16.29 -1.31
N ILE A 22 -10.11 17.11 -0.65
CA ILE A 22 -8.67 17.13 -0.90
C ILE A 22 -8.02 16.16 0.07
N GLY A 23 -7.37 15.14 -0.49
CA GLY A 23 -6.54 14.21 0.27
C GLY A 23 -5.10 14.28 -0.19
N HIS A 24 -4.17 13.86 0.65
CA HIS A 24 -2.79 13.71 0.27
C HIS A 24 -2.58 12.44 -0.59
N ILE A 25 -1.58 12.48 -1.47
CA ILE A 25 -1.07 11.30 -2.19
C ILE A 25 -0.24 10.46 -1.22
N VAL A 26 0.67 11.12 -0.50
CA VAL A 26 1.37 10.58 0.67
C VAL A 26 0.88 11.32 1.91
N ASP A 27 0.39 10.60 2.92
CA ASP A 27 -0.13 11.21 4.15
C ASP A 27 0.91 12.03 4.92
N LYS A 28 0.46 13.10 5.58
CA LYS A 28 1.29 13.93 6.46
C LYS A 28 1.99 13.15 7.57
N SER A 29 1.28 12.19 8.18
CA SER A 29 1.85 11.32 9.22
C SER A 29 2.97 10.42 8.70
N GLN A 30 3.09 10.29 7.37
CA GLN A 30 4.09 9.49 6.67
C GLN A 30 5.10 10.36 5.91
N GLY A 31 5.21 11.64 6.25
CA GLY A 31 6.18 12.56 5.65
C GLY A 31 5.71 13.22 4.34
N GLY A 32 4.43 13.12 4.00
CA GLY A 32 3.84 13.89 2.90
C GLY A 32 3.76 15.38 3.18
N THR A 33 3.86 16.19 2.12
CA THR A 33 3.81 17.66 2.19
C THR A 33 2.44 18.21 1.79
N ASP A 34 2.16 19.48 2.10
CA ASP A 34 0.95 20.18 1.60
C ASP A 34 1.13 20.79 0.21
N ASP A 35 2.21 20.44 -0.50
CA ASP A 35 2.44 20.96 -1.84
C ASP A 35 1.33 20.50 -2.79
N PRO A 36 0.87 21.34 -3.73
CA PRO A 36 -0.17 20.96 -4.69
C PRO A 36 0.13 19.68 -5.46
N SER A 37 1.42 19.36 -5.67
CA SER A 37 1.88 18.11 -6.30
C SER A 37 1.64 16.85 -5.46
N ASN A 38 1.49 16.97 -4.14
CA ASN A 38 1.16 15.89 -3.21
C ASN A 38 -0.33 15.88 -2.82
N LEU A 39 -1.15 16.76 -3.41
CA LEU A 39 -2.59 16.81 -3.15
C LEU A 39 -3.37 16.21 -4.33
N ARG A 40 -4.50 15.58 -4.01
CA ARG A 40 -5.43 15.02 -5.00
C ARG A 40 -6.88 15.22 -4.58
N ALA A 41 -7.75 15.40 -5.57
CA ALA A 41 -9.18 15.41 -5.36
C ALA A 41 -9.73 13.97 -5.32
N LEU A 42 -10.54 13.65 -4.32
CA LEU A 42 -11.16 12.34 -4.10
C LEU A 42 -12.65 12.52 -3.84
N CYS A 43 -13.52 11.68 -4.39
CA CYS A 43 -14.92 11.66 -3.97
C CYS A 43 -15.06 11.15 -2.53
N SER A 44 -16.17 11.47 -1.84
CA SER A 44 -16.39 11.03 -0.45
C SER A 44 -16.12 9.54 -0.24
N VAL A 45 -16.54 8.67 -1.17
CA VAL A 45 -16.34 7.22 -1.04
C VAL A 45 -14.88 6.81 -1.21
N CYS A 46 -14.17 7.41 -2.16
CA CYS A 46 -12.73 7.16 -2.30
C CYS A 46 -11.94 7.73 -1.13
N ASN A 47 -12.39 8.84 -0.54
CA ASN A 47 -11.78 9.44 0.64
C ASN A 47 -12.01 8.56 1.88
N GLU A 48 -13.25 8.18 2.16
CA GLU A 48 -13.61 7.28 3.27
C GLU A 48 -12.95 5.89 3.12
N GLY A 49 -12.84 5.39 1.89
CA GLY A 49 -12.12 4.16 1.57
C GLY A 49 -10.59 4.29 1.70
N ALA A 50 -10.02 5.47 1.42
CA ALA A 50 -8.60 5.74 1.65
C ALA A 50 -8.29 5.88 3.15
N SER A 51 -9.24 6.40 3.95
CA SER A 51 -9.06 6.57 5.40
C SER A 51 -9.15 5.27 6.21
N ASN A 52 -9.66 4.15 5.64
CA ASN A 52 -9.93 2.92 6.39
C ASN A 52 -9.39 1.61 5.77
N LEU A 53 -8.71 1.61 4.63
CA LEU A 53 -8.43 0.36 3.89
C LEU A 53 -7.03 0.21 3.27
N THR A 54 -6.09 1.09 3.62
CA THR A 54 -4.67 0.81 3.37
C THR A 54 -3.99 0.59 4.71
N LEU A 55 -3.95 -0.67 5.15
CA LEU A 55 -2.95 -1.08 6.13
C LEU A 55 -1.60 -0.55 5.65
N GLU A 56 -0.92 0.21 6.50
CA GLU A 56 0.40 0.75 6.21
C GLU A 56 1.27 -0.37 5.63
N ARG A 57 1.92 -0.12 4.49
CA ARG A 57 2.83 -1.10 3.91
C ARG A 57 3.84 -1.48 4.99
N PRO A 58 3.93 -2.76 5.39
CA PRO A 58 4.78 -3.13 6.49
C PRO A 58 6.23 -2.84 6.10
N SER A 59 6.92 -2.05 6.94
CA SER A 59 8.35 -1.80 6.80
C SER A 59 9.14 -3.11 6.99
N ASN A 60 10.40 -3.13 6.55
CA ASN A 60 11.31 -4.25 6.79
C ASN A 60 11.40 -4.61 8.28
N LEU A 61 11.43 -3.60 9.17
CA LEU A 61 11.47 -3.77 10.62
C LEU A 61 10.20 -4.45 11.13
N LYS A 62 9.03 -4.01 10.67
CA LYS A 62 7.74 -4.63 11.03
C LYS A 62 7.67 -6.08 10.56
N LEU A 63 8.12 -6.37 9.34
CA LEU A 63 8.19 -7.73 8.83
C LEU A 63 9.13 -8.60 9.68
N LEU A 64 10.33 -8.11 10.01
CA LEU A 64 11.30 -8.85 10.81
C LEU A 64 10.79 -9.19 12.22
N VAL A 65 10.11 -8.25 12.88
CA VAL A 65 9.50 -8.48 14.19
C VAL A 65 8.43 -9.58 14.12
N GLN A 66 7.60 -9.58 13.07
CA GLN A 66 6.58 -10.61 12.88
C GLN A 66 7.19 -11.98 12.60
N VAL A 67 8.19 -12.06 11.71
CA VAL A 67 8.85 -13.31 11.33
C VAL A 67 9.57 -13.94 12.52
N ARG A 68 10.28 -13.16 13.35
CA ARG A 68 10.98 -13.67 14.55
C ARG A 68 10.04 -14.32 15.58
N ARG A 69 8.78 -13.89 15.63
CA ARG A 69 7.77 -14.41 16.58
C ARG A 69 7.01 -15.62 16.03
N ALA A 70 7.10 -15.88 14.73
CA ALA A 70 6.45 -17.03 14.10
C ALA A 70 7.16 -18.35 14.47
N LYS A 71 6.46 -19.49 14.33
CA LYS A 71 7.08 -20.80 14.57
C LYS A 71 8.21 -21.04 13.55
N GLY A 72 9.21 -21.83 13.93
CA GLY A 72 10.30 -22.18 13.02
C GLY A 72 9.82 -22.78 11.69
N SER A 73 8.76 -23.59 11.72
CA SER A 73 8.11 -24.13 10.51
C SER A 73 7.62 -23.04 9.56
N ASP A 74 7.00 -21.99 10.10
CA ASP A 74 6.43 -20.89 9.31
C ASP A 74 7.54 -20.00 8.74
N GLN A 75 8.63 -19.80 9.52
CA GLN A 75 9.82 -19.10 9.03
C GLN A 75 10.47 -19.83 7.86
N ILE A 76 10.59 -21.17 7.94
CA ILE A 76 11.15 -22.00 6.86
C ILE A 76 10.27 -21.95 5.62
N GLU A 77 8.95 -22.00 5.77
CA GLU A 77 8.04 -21.91 4.61
C GLU A 77 8.06 -20.53 3.96
N LEU A 78 8.14 -19.45 4.76
CA LEU A 78 8.36 -18.10 4.24
C LEU A 78 9.68 -18.01 3.48
N LEU A 79 10.78 -18.57 4.02
CA LEU A 79 12.07 -18.62 3.34
C LEU A 79 11.96 -19.35 2.00
N ARG A 80 11.32 -20.53 1.98
CA ARG A 80 11.11 -21.30 0.75
C ARG A 80 10.38 -20.48 -0.31
N TRP A 81 9.34 -19.75 0.08
CA TRP A 81 8.61 -18.86 -0.81
C TRP A 81 9.47 -17.70 -1.32
N LEU A 82 10.23 -17.04 -0.43
CA LEU A 82 11.12 -15.92 -0.79
C LEU A 82 12.19 -16.35 -1.80
N VAL A 83 12.83 -17.49 -1.58
CA VAL A 83 13.86 -18.02 -2.49
C VAL A 83 13.29 -18.27 -3.89
N ARG A 84 12.10 -18.89 -3.97
CA ARG A 84 11.40 -19.13 -5.25
C ARG A 84 10.98 -17.83 -5.94
N LYS A 85 10.58 -16.83 -5.17
CA LYS A 85 10.13 -15.54 -5.70
C LYS A 85 11.28 -14.68 -6.23
N TYR A 86 12.47 -14.78 -5.64
CA TYR A 86 13.64 -13.96 -5.96
C TYR A 86 14.87 -14.81 -6.28
N PRO A 87 14.85 -15.64 -7.34
CA PRO A 87 15.88 -16.65 -7.58
C PRO A 87 17.26 -16.04 -7.85
N LYS A 88 17.35 -14.91 -8.55
CA LYS A 88 18.63 -14.23 -8.83
C LYS A 88 19.28 -13.69 -7.55
N GLN A 89 18.52 -12.92 -6.79
CA GLN A 89 18.97 -12.35 -5.53
C GLN A 89 19.32 -13.45 -4.51
N SER A 90 18.58 -14.56 -4.52
CA SER A 90 18.88 -15.70 -3.65
C SER A 90 20.22 -16.32 -4.00
N LYS A 91 20.51 -16.55 -5.30
CA LYS A 91 21.83 -17.04 -5.75
C LYS A 91 22.95 -16.09 -5.35
N GLU A 92 22.76 -14.79 -5.59
CA GLU A 92 23.71 -13.73 -5.21
C GLU A 92 24.01 -13.75 -3.70
N PHE A 93 22.97 -13.82 -2.85
CA PHE A 93 23.13 -13.89 -1.39
C PHE A 93 23.76 -15.20 -0.88
N LEU A 94 23.68 -16.27 -1.67
CA LEU A 94 24.33 -17.56 -1.37
C LEU A 94 25.75 -17.66 -1.95
N GLY A 95 26.21 -16.65 -2.71
CA GLY A 95 27.52 -16.68 -3.38
C GLY A 95 27.58 -17.65 -4.56
N GLU A 96 26.43 -18.01 -5.15
CA GLU A 96 26.30 -18.90 -6.30
C GLU A 96 26.22 -18.11 -7.62
N GLU A 97 27.09 -17.12 -7.81
CA GLU A 97 27.21 -16.45 -9.11
C GLU A 97 27.81 -17.44 -10.12
N ASP A 98 27.02 -17.76 -11.16
CA ASP A 98 27.43 -18.58 -12.29
C ASP A 98 28.69 -17.94 -12.90
N THR A 99 29.85 -18.59 -12.72
CA THR A 99 31.11 -18.25 -13.38
C THR A 99 31.05 -18.65 -14.85
#